data_AF-A0A833G0N6-F1
#
_entry.id   AF-A0A833G0N6-F1
#
_cell.length_a   1.000
_cell.length_b   1.000
_cell.length_c   1.000
_cell.angle_alpha   90.00
_cell.angle_beta   90.00
_cell.angle_gamma   90.00
#
_symmetry.space_group_name_H-M   'P 1'
#
loop_
_entity.id
_entity.type
_entity.pdbx_description
1 polymer ?
#
loop_
_entity_poly.entity_id
_entity_poly.type
_entity_poly.pdbx_seq_one_letter_code
_entity_poly.pdbx_strand_id
1 'polypeptide(L)' 'MKELIVDGFAGGGGASTGIEMALGRSPDYAINHDAEALAMHAANHPATVHINSNIWKVDPAEVAKGRPVGLLWA' A
#
# COMPACT_ATOMS: atom_id res chain seq x y z
N MET A 1 -15.39 -0.64 12.30
CA MET A 1 -13.97 -0.25 12.14
C MET A 1 -13.64 -0.27 10.67
N LYS A 2 -12.77 0.61 10.18
CA LYS A 2 -12.36 0.63 8.77
C LYS A 2 -11.22 -0.36 8.55
N GLU A 3 -11.46 -1.37 7.73
CA GLU A 3 -10.48 -2.40 7.37
C GLU A 3 -9.31 -1.79 6.57
N LEU A 4 -8.13 -2.40 6.63
CA LEU A 4 -6.94 -1.96 5.92
C LEU A 4 -6.98 -2.37 4.44
N ILE A 5 -6.42 -1.50 3.61
CA ILE A 5 -6.03 -1.78 2.22
C ILE A 5 -4.51 -1.72 2.16
N VAL A 6 -3.87 -2.78 1.66
CA VAL A 6 -2.41 -2.87 1.54
C VAL A 6 -2.02 -3.22 0.11
N ASP A 7 -1.13 -2.42 -0.47
CA ASP A 7 -0.45 -2.69 -1.75
C ASP A 7 0.99 -3.14 -1.47
N GLY A 8 1.25 -4.45 -1.57
CA GLY A 8 2.54 -5.08 -1.30
C GLY A 8 3.55 -5.00 -2.46
N PHE A 9 3.09 -4.61 -3.65
CA PHE A 9 3.91 -4.47 -4.87
C PHE A 9 3.67 -3.11 -5.51
N ALA A 10 3.78 -2.08 -4.68
CA ALA A 10 3.46 -0.70 -5.03
C ALA A 10 4.44 -0.14 -6.06
N GLY A 11 4.19 -0.36 -7.35
CA GLY A 11 4.90 0.28 -8.46
C GLY A 11 4.56 1.77 -8.54
N GLY A 12 4.40 2.32 -9.75
CA GLY A 12 3.92 3.71 -9.91
C GLY A 12 2.48 3.97 -9.42
N GLY A 13 1.76 2.97 -8.89
CA GLY A 13 0.41 3.14 -8.33
C GLY A 13 -0.75 2.71 -9.23
N GLY A 14 -0.52 1.99 -10.34
CA GLY A 14 -1.60 1.57 -11.25
C GLY A 14 -2.69 0.73 -10.58
N ALA A 15 -2.30 -0.29 -9.81
CA ALA A 15 -3.25 -1.10 -9.02
C ALA A 15 -3.95 -0.25 -7.94
N SER A 16 -3.17 0.57 -7.24
CA SER A 16 -3.66 1.50 -6.21
C SER A 16 -4.70 2.50 -6.73
N THR A 17 -4.52 3.02 -7.95
CA THR A 17 -5.50 3.89 -8.62
C THR A 17 -6.80 3.15 -8.93
N GLY A 18 -6.72 1.91 -9.41
CA GLY A 18 -7.91 1.07 -9.61
C GLY A 18 -8.66 0.79 -8.31
N ILE A 19 -7.93 0.48 -7.23
CA ILE A 19 -8.48 0.28 -5.89
C ILE A 19 -9.16 1.57 -5.39
N GLU A 20 -8.51 2.71 -5.59
CA GLU A 20 -9.06 4.02 -5.20
C GLU A 20 -10.35 4.36 -5.93
N MET A 21 -10.39 4.11 -7.24
CA MET A 21 -11.61 4.28 -8.03
C MET A 21 -12.74 3.38 -7.54
N ALA A 22 -12.44 2.13 -7.16
CA ALA A 22 -13.44 1.15 -6.73
C ALA A 22 -13.95 1.40 -5.30
N LEU A 23 -13.07 1.82 -4.39
CA LEU A 23 -13.36 1.91 -2.95
C LEU A 23 -13.45 3.35 -2.43
N GLY A 24 -13.23 4.34 -3.30
CA GLY A 24 -13.24 5.76 -2.97
C GLY A 24 -12.05 6.21 -2.09
N ARG A 25 -10.97 5.42 -2.04
CA ARG A 25 -9.76 5.74 -1.27
C ARG A 25 -8.54 4.95 -1.71
N SER A 26 -7.38 5.60 -1.68
CA SER A 26 -6.06 4.98 -1.81
C SER A 26 -5.79 3.90 -0.73
N PRO A 27 -4.83 2.98 -0.96
CA PRO A 27 -4.35 2.07 0.08
C PRO A 27 -3.85 2.79 1.32
N ASP A 28 -3.98 2.13 2.48
CA ASP A 28 -3.43 2.64 3.74
C ASP A 28 -1.90 2.47 3.77
N TYR A 29 -1.39 1.35 3.22
CA TYR A 29 0.05 1.05 3.14
C TYR A 29 0.44 0.60 1.73
N ALA A 30 1.63 1.04 1.30
CA ALA A 30 2.29 0.67 0.06
C ALA A 30 3.71 0.17 0.34
N ILE A 31 4.10 -0.99 -0.18
CA ILE A 31 5.42 -1.59 0.00
C ILE A 31 6.08 -1.77 -1.36
N ASN A 32 7.34 -1.34 -1.48
CA ASN A 32 8.20 -1.69 -2.60
C ASN A 32 9.67 -1.54 -2.19
N HIS A 33 10.57 -2.30 -2.82
CA HIS A 33 12.00 -2.16 -2.61
C HIS A 33 12.61 -1.05 -3.48
N ASP A 34 11.94 -0.66 -4.56
CA ASP A 34 12.37 0.41 -5.45
C ASP A 34 11.91 1.78 -4.92
N ALA A 35 12.88 2.66 -4.65
CA ALA A 35 12.63 4.01 -4.14
C ALA A 35 12.03 4.95 -5.18
N GLU A 36 12.37 4.79 -6.47
CA GLU A 36 11.80 5.60 -7.55
C GLU A 36 10.33 5.24 -7.79
N ALA A 37 10.01 3.94 -7.73
CA ALA A 37 8.64 3.46 -7.79
C ALA A 37 7.79 4.04 -6.64
N LEU A 38 8.29 3.99 -5.40
CA LEU A 38 7.57 4.58 -4.27
C LEU A 38 7.48 6.10 -4.32
N ALA A 39 8.49 6.80 -4.85
CA ALA A 39 8.42 8.24 -5.03
C ALA A 39 7.29 8.62 -6.01
N MET A 40 7.17 7.89 -7.12
CA MET A 40 6.05 8.04 -8.06
C MET A 40 4.71 7.67 -7.39
N HIS A 41 4.66 6.56 -6.66
CA HIS A 41 3.46 6.15 -5.94
C HIS A 41 3.02 7.19 -4.92
N ALA A 42 3.94 7.84 -4.21
CA ALA A 42 3.64 8.88 -3.23
C ALA A 42 3.08 10.15 -3.88
N ALA A 43 3.52 10.48 -5.10
CA ALA A 43 2.93 11.57 -5.87
C ALA A 43 1.48 11.27 -6.27
N ASN A 44 1.17 10.02 -6.62
CA ASN A 44 -0.17 9.59 -7.03
C ASN A 44 -1.11 9.31 -5.84
N HIS A 45 -0.58 8.82 -4.72
CA HIS A 45 -1.32 8.40 -3.53
C HIS A 45 -0.69 9.02 -2.26
N PRO A 46 -0.82 10.34 -2.04
CA PRO A 46 -0.10 11.07 -0.99
C PRO A 46 -0.58 10.76 0.44
N ALA A 47 -1.75 10.14 0.59
CA ALA A 47 -2.29 9.74 1.89
C ALA A 47 -1.83 8.33 2.33
N THR A 48 -1.18 7.57 1.45
CA THR A 48 -0.68 6.22 1.72
C THR A 48 0.63 6.27 2.52
N VAL A 49 0.85 5.32 3.41
CA VAL A 49 2.13 5.13 4.09
C VAL A 49 3.04 4.25 3.23
N HIS A 50 4.18 4.79 2.80
CA HIS A 50 5.15 4.10 1.94
C HIS A 50 6.27 3.43 2.74
N ILE A 51 6.45 2.13 2.54
CA ILE A 51 7.48 1.31 3.17
C ILE A 51 8.48 0.91 2.08
N ASN A 52 9.64 1.57 2.05
CA ASN A 52 10.73 1.18 1.16
C ASN A 52 11.45 -0.05 1.73
N SER A 53 11.02 -1.23 1.32
CA SER A 53 11.60 -2.50 1.74
C SER A 53 11.20 -3.61 0.76
N ASN A 54 11.99 -4.68 0.74
CA ASN A 54 11.54 -5.93 0.15
C ASN A 54 10.35 -6.46 0.96
N ILE A 55 9.24 -6.80 0.31
CA ILE A 55 8.02 -7.30 0.96
C ILE A 55 8.29 -8.50 1.88
N TRP A 56 9.23 -9.38 1.52
CA TRP A 56 9.64 -10.52 2.34
C TRP A 56 10.30 -10.15 3.68
N LYS A 57 10.69 -8.89 3.85
CA LYS A 57 11.29 -8.35 5.08
C LYS A 57 10.32 -7.49 5.90
N VAL A 58 9.07 -7.36 5.46
CA VAL A 58 8.04 -6.60 6.17
C VAL A 58 7.17 -7.57 6.96
N ASP A 59 7.07 -7.34 8.27
CA ASP A 59 6.18 -8.13 9.13
C ASP A 59 4.72 -7.65 8.96
N PRO A 60 3.80 -8.50 8.46
CA PRO A 60 2.39 -8.14 8.32
C PRO A 60 1.73 -7.76 9.64
N ALA A 61 2.18 -8.30 10.78
CA ALA A 61 1.63 -7.95 12.10
C ALA A 61 1.96 -6.50 12.48
N GLU A 62 3.16 -6.02 12.15
CA GLU A 62 3.58 -4.64 12.38
C GLU A 62 2.87 -3.64 11.46
N VAL A 63 2.56 -4.05 10.22
CA VAL A 63 1.75 -3.23 9.28
C VAL A 63 0.29 -3.17 9.74
N ALA A 64 -0.30 -4.34 10.04
CA ALA A 64 -1.72 -4.45 10.37
C ALA A 64 -2.04 -3.93 11.78
N LYS A 65 -1.12 -4.06 12.74
CA LYS A 65 -1.30 -3.67 14.15
C LYS A 65 -2.61 -4.20 14.75
N GLY A 66 -2.95 -5.45 14.42
CA GLY A 66 -4.19 -6.10 14.85
C GLY A 66 -5.48 -5.57 14.19
N ARG A 67 -5.39 -4.65 13.23
CA ARG A 67 -6.55 -4.17 12.46
C ARG A 67 -6.92 -5.20 11.38
N PRO A 68 -8.21 -5.43 11.11
CA PRO A 68 -8.63 -6.28 9.98
C PRO A 68 -8.11 -5.74 8.65
N VAL A 69 -7.67 -6.64 7.77
CA VAL A 69 -7.26 -6.33 6.38
C VAL A 69 -8.41 -6.74 5.47
N GLY A 70 -9.00 -5.77 4.78
CA GLY A 70 -10.12 -6.00 3.85
C GLY A 70 -9.64 -6.22 2.41
N LEU A 71 -8.45 -5.73 2.07
CA LEU A 71 -7.80 -5.96 0.77
C LEU A 71 -6.28 -6.01 0.93
N LEU A 72 -5.68 -7.05 0.35
CA LEU A 72 -4.23 -7.19 0.15
C LEU A 72 -3.96 -7.45 -1.34
N TRP A 73 -3.19 -6.58 -1.97
CA TRP A 73 -2.60 -6.81 -3.29
C TRP A 73 -1.12 -7.19 -3.09
N ALA A 74 -0.76 -8.46 -3.24
CA ALA A 74 0.58 -8.99 -2.96
C ALA A 74 0.82 -10.34 -3.64
#